data_AF-A0A2G5BAX8-F1
#
_entry.id   AF-A0A2G5BAX8-F1
#
_cell.length_a   1.000
_cell.length_b   1.000
_cell.length_c   1.000
_cell.angle_alpha   90.00
_cell.angle_beta   90.00
_cell.angle_gamma   90.00
#
_symmetry.space_group_name_H-M   'P 1'
#
loop_
_entity.id
_entity.type
_entity.pdbx_description
1 polymer ?
#
loop_
_entity_poly.entity_id
_entity_poly.type
_entity_poly.pdbx_seq_one_letter_code
_entity_poly.pdbx_strand_id
1 'polypeptide(L)'
;NIIRFVDGKFVATLRPTDQQEVYYSGYKKRHGILFQAITTLDGMIAYLSPAYPGSSNDAGQARSLDLYGRLQAQLKYNNNQNFVYGDSAYSLCGGGLSPYHPDTPHETLSPAIMINFNSTILSHRILIENSFAYIGQYFSQFKNTTVQHISQTDPHIIFTVCVLLRNSLVILNGWKYAYDKYNVSPPSLDEYFIQS
;
A
#
# COMPACT_ATOMS: atom_id res chain seq x y z
N ASN A 1 6.26 -14.08 -11.28
CA ASN A 1 6.96 -12.83 -10.90
C ASN A 1 6.05 -11.94 -10.06
N ILE A 2 6.51 -11.44 -8.92
CA ILE A 2 5.78 -10.40 -8.17
C ILE A 2 6.13 -9.06 -8.81
N ILE A 3 5.13 -8.28 -9.20
CA ILE A 3 5.39 -6.99 -9.85
C ILE A 3 4.78 -5.79 -9.12
N ARG A 4 3.85 -6.06 -8.20
CA ARG A 4 3.12 -5.04 -7.45
C ARG A 4 2.88 -5.54 -6.04
N PHE A 5 2.80 -4.58 -5.13
CA PHE A 5 2.55 -4.81 -3.72
C PHE A 5 1.33 -3.98 -3.31
N VAL A 6 0.49 -4.50 -2.43
CA VAL A 6 -0.67 -3.82 -1.85
C VAL A 6 -0.50 -3.77 -0.34
N ASP A 7 -0.72 -2.60 0.25
CA ASP A 7 -0.76 -2.47 1.71
C ASP A 7 -1.63 -1.30 2.15
N GLY A 8 -2.07 -1.41 3.41
CA GLY A 8 -2.90 -0.44 4.08
C GLY A 8 -2.05 0.60 4.81
N LYS A 9 -2.39 1.88 4.67
CA LYS A 9 -1.80 2.97 5.44
C LYS A 9 -2.84 3.61 6.34
N PHE A 10 -2.67 3.40 7.64
CA PHE A 10 -3.39 4.16 8.66
C PHE A 10 -2.74 5.53 8.86
N VAL A 11 -3.56 6.57 8.89
CA VAL A 11 -3.17 7.97 9.04
C VAL A 11 -3.96 8.53 10.20
N ALA A 12 -3.24 8.93 11.25
CA ALA A 12 -3.86 9.46 12.45
C ALA A 12 -4.43 10.86 12.19
N THR A 13 -5.62 11.12 12.72
CA THR A 13 -6.29 12.42 12.66
C THR A 13 -6.53 12.94 14.08
N LEU A 14 -6.93 14.21 14.22
CA LEU A 14 -7.55 14.64 15.46
C LEU A 14 -8.82 13.82 15.73
N ARG A 15 -9.23 13.78 17.01
CA ARG A 15 -10.51 13.23 17.41
C ARG A 15 -11.61 14.03 16.68
N PRO A 16 -12.42 13.38 15.83
CA PRO A 16 -13.55 14.05 15.19
C PRO A 16 -14.59 14.46 16.23
N THR A 17 -15.27 15.58 16.00
CA THR A 17 -16.42 15.99 16.82
C THR A 17 -17.64 15.10 16.54
N ASP A 18 -17.84 14.74 15.27
CA ASP A 18 -18.94 13.90 14.80
C ASP A 18 -18.45 12.52 14.35
N GLN A 19 -19.29 11.49 14.48
CA GLN A 19 -19.02 10.12 14.02
C GLN A 19 -17.70 9.54 14.54
N GLN A 20 -17.29 9.91 15.75
CA GLN A 20 -16.01 9.54 16.33
C GLN A 20 -15.72 8.03 16.26
N GLU A 21 -16.73 7.20 16.56
CA GLU A 21 -16.63 5.74 16.58
C GLU A 21 -16.23 5.17 15.21
N VAL A 22 -16.70 5.80 14.13
CA VAL A 22 -16.45 5.39 12.75
C VAL A 22 -14.96 5.59 12.41
N TYR A 23 -14.33 6.64 12.91
CA TYR A 23 -12.92 6.94 12.65
C TYR A 23 -11.97 6.31 13.67
N TYR A 24 -12.47 5.72 14.76
CA TYR A 24 -11.64 5.12 15.79
C TYR A 24 -11.21 3.70 15.41
N SER A 25 -9.90 3.48 15.33
CA SER A 25 -9.35 2.13 15.18
C SER A 25 -9.16 1.49 16.55
N GLY A 26 -9.91 0.43 16.85
CA GLY A 26 -9.68 -0.37 18.06
C GLY A 26 -8.28 -0.99 18.09
N TYR A 27 -7.74 -1.38 16.94
CA TYR A 27 -6.41 -1.95 16.80
C TYR A 27 -5.29 -0.92 17.04
N LYS A 28 -5.38 0.27 16.41
CA LYS A 28 -4.37 1.33 16.56
C LYS A 28 -4.58 2.23 17.79
N LYS A 29 -5.70 2.07 18.49
CA LYS A 29 -6.16 2.84 19.66
C LYS A 29 -6.13 4.36 19.43
N ARG A 30 -6.54 4.81 18.24
CA ARG A 30 -6.53 6.22 17.84
C ARG A 30 -7.52 6.47 16.69
N HIS A 31 -7.92 7.73 16.52
CA HIS A 31 -8.73 8.16 15.38
C HIS A 31 -7.86 8.33 14.14
N GLY A 32 -8.45 8.04 13.00
CA GLY A 32 -7.77 8.23 11.74
C GLY A 32 -8.58 7.74 10.57
N ILE A 33 -7.87 7.65 9.46
CA ILE A 33 -8.35 7.16 8.19
C ILE A 33 -7.41 6.07 7.68
N LEU A 34 -7.95 5.21 6.84
CA LEU A 34 -7.25 4.11 6.22
C LEU A 34 -7.22 4.31 4.71
N PHE A 35 -6.03 4.22 4.13
CA PHE A 35 -5.84 4.15 2.69
C PHE A 35 -5.31 2.79 2.29
N GLN A 36 -5.56 2.37 1.05
CA GLN A 36 -4.85 1.28 0.41
C GLN A 36 -4.00 1.84 -0.71
N ALA A 37 -2.78 1.35 -0.84
CA ALA A 37 -1.91 1.75 -1.94
C ALA A 37 -1.36 0.54 -2.67
N ILE A 38 -1.15 0.70 -3.98
CA ILE A 38 -0.38 -0.25 -4.79
C ILE A 38 0.98 0.36 -5.06
N THR A 39 2.05 -0.36 -4.71
CA THR A 39 3.44 0.04 -5.01
C THR A 39 4.01 -0.88 -6.09
N THR A 40 4.67 -0.30 -7.10
CA THR A 40 5.37 -1.01 -8.19
C THR A 40 6.83 -1.29 -7.84
N LEU A 41 7.53 -2.12 -8.64
CA LEU A 41 8.91 -2.54 -8.35
C LEU A 41 9.95 -1.41 -8.45
N ASP A 42 9.68 -0.38 -9.26
CA ASP A 42 10.43 0.88 -9.27
C ASP A 42 10.23 1.71 -7.98
N GLY A 43 9.34 1.23 -7.10
CA GLY A 43 9.00 1.83 -5.84
C GLY A 43 8.08 3.04 -5.96
N MET A 44 7.40 3.21 -7.09
CA MET A 44 6.34 4.20 -7.27
C MET A 44 5.04 3.74 -6.61
N ILE A 45 4.23 4.67 -6.13
CA ILE A 45 2.87 4.37 -5.70
C ILE A 45 1.96 4.55 -6.92
N ALA A 46 1.53 3.44 -7.52
CA ALA A 46 0.75 3.42 -8.76
C ALA A 46 -0.75 3.63 -8.54
N TYR A 47 -1.24 3.40 -7.32
CA TYR A 47 -2.63 3.62 -6.96
C TYR A 47 -2.73 3.98 -5.48
N LEU A 48 -3.69 4.84 -5.17
CA LEU A 48 -4.12 5.18 -3.83
C LEU A 48 -5.66 5.13 -3.79
N SER A 49 -6.22 4.44 -2.81
CA SER A 49 -7.66 4.37 -2.62
C SER A 49 -8.26 5.69 -2.12
N PRO A 50 -9.58 5.85 -2.17
CA PRO A 50 -10.28 6.81 -1.32
C PRO A 50 -9.90 6.65 0.16
N ALA A 51 -10.06 7.72 0.94
CA ALA A 51 -9.91 7.66 2.39
C ALA A 51 -11.08 6.87 3.00
N TYR A 52 -10.77 5.83 3.76
CA TYR A 52 -11.75 5.06 4.53
C TYR A 52 -11.70 5.42 6.00
N PRO A 53 -12.79 5.20 6.74
CA PRO A 53 -12.78 5.35 8.18
C PRO A 53 -11.71 4.50 8.86
N GLY A 54 -11.11 5.00 9.94
CA GLY A 54 -10.06 4.29 10.67
C GLY A 54 -10.52 3.00 11.35
N SER A 55 -11.83 2.79 11.52
CA SER A 55 -12.41 1.53 11.99
C SER A 55 -12.43 0.43 10.90
N SER A 56 -12.25 0.78 9.62
CA SER A 56 -12.22 -0.15 8.51
C SER A 56 -11.04 -1.13 8.62
N ASN A 57 -11.21 -2.32 8.04
CA ASN A 57 -10.15 -3.33 7.96
C ASN A 57 -9.59 -3.44 6.53
N ASP A 58 -8.30 -3.75 6.42
CA ASP A 58 -7.60 -3.80 5.13
C ASP A 58 -8.22 -4.82 4.17
N ALA A 59 -8.56 -6.01 4.65
CA ALA A 59 -9.17 -7.06 3.84
C ALA A 59 -10.53 -6.63 3.24
N GLY A 60 -11.40 -6.05 4.07
CA GLY A 60 -12.73 -5.62 3.65
C GLY A 60 -12.67 -4.49 2.64
N GLN A 61 -11.74 -3.54 2.80
CA GLN A 61 -11.56 -2.47 1.82
C GLN A 61 -10.96 -2.98 0.50
N ALA A 62 -10.04 -3.93 0.55
CA ALA A 62 -9.47 -4.52 -0.67
C ALA A 62 -10.54 -5.23 -1.49
N ARG A 63 -11.45 -5.93 -0.81
CA ARG A 63 -12.58 -6.63 -1.42
C ARG A 63 -13.62 -5.65 -1.97
N SER A 64 -13.97 -4.60 -1.22
CA SER A 64 -14.98 -3.62 -1.65
C SER A 64 -14.57 -2.84 -2.90
N LEU A 65 -13.27 -2.61 -3.08
CA LEU A 65 -12.70 -1.96 -4.26
C LEU A 65 -12.53 -2.87 -5.48
N ASP A 66 -12.75 -4.18 -5.32
CA ASP A 66 -12.26 -5.20 -6.23
C ASP A 66 -10.80 -4.93 -6.64
N LEU A 67 -9.96 -4.59 -5.65
CA LEU A 67 -8.59 -4.16 -5.91
C LEU A 67 -7.84 -5.27 -6.66
N TYR A 68 -8.12 -6.53 -6.32
CA TYR A 68 -7.58 -7.71 -6.98
C TYR A 68 -8.06 -7.90 -8.41
N GLY A 69 -9.35 -7.72 -8.71
CA GLY A 69 -9.86 -7.79 -10.08
C GLY A 69 -9.28 -6.68 -10.96
N ARG A 70 -9.21 -5.44 -10.45
CA ARG A 70 -8.57 -4.30 -11.13
C ARG A 70 -7.09 -4.56 -11.42
N LEU A 71 -6.37 -5.05 -10.41
CA LEU A 71 -4.98 -5.44 -10.54
C LEU A 71 -4.82 -6.55 -11.58
N GLN A 72 -5.58 -7.64 -11.49
CA GLN A 72 -5.51 -8.74 -12.45
C GLN A 72 -5.83 -8.31 -13.88
N ALA A 73 -6.80 -7.42 -14.09
CA ALA A 73 -7.12 -6.88 -15.41
C ALA A 73 -5.92 -6.13 -16.03
N GLN A 74 -5.22 -5.31 -15.23
CA GLN A 74 -3.99 -4.64 -15.67
C GLN A 74 -2.82 -5.60 -15.92
N LEU A 75 -2.80 -6.75 -15.27
CA LEU A 75 -1.74 -7.76 -15.41
C LEU A 75 -1.95 -8.65 -16.64
N LYS A 76 -3.21 -9.00 -16.94
CA LYS A 76 -3.59 -9.78 -18.14
C LYS A 76 -3.28 -9.05 -19.44
N TYR A 77 -3.26 -7.72 -19.43
CA TYR A 77 -2.85 -6.90 -20.58
C TYR A 77 -1.41 -7.18 -21.05
N ASN A 78 -0.52 -7.66 -20.16
CA ASN A 78 0.90 -7.86 -20.44
C ASN A 78 1.30 -9.34 -20.65
N ASN A 79 0.36 -10.27 -20.88
CA ASN A 79 0.58 -11.70 -21.16
C ASN A 79 1.53 -12.48 -20.21
N ASN A 80 1.83 -11.94 -19.02
CA ASN A 80 2.73 -12.53 -18.05
C ASN A 80 1.96 -12.95 -16.79
N GLN A 81 2.28 -14.13 -16.24
CA GLN A 81 1.84 -14.54 -14.89
C GLN A 81 2.52 -13.66 -13.84
N ASN A 82 1.88 -12.53 -13.60
CA ASN A 82 2.30 -11.54 -12.63
C ASN A 82 1.44 -11.64 -11.39
N PHE A 83 2.08 -11.58 -10.24
CA PHE A 83 1.41 -11.66 -8.94
C PHE A 83 1.44 -10.30 -8.25
N VAL A 84 0.35 -10.02 -7.54
CA VAL A 84 0.32 -8.94 -6.55
C VAL A 84 0.50 -9.56 -5.17
N TYR A 85 1.37 -8.96 -4.39
CA TYR A 85 1.59 -9.36 -3.02
C TYR A 85 0.86 -8.42 -2.05
N GLY A 86 0.29 -8.96 -0.98
CA GLY A 86 -0.23 -8.18 0.14
C GLY A 86 -0.07 -8.94 1.46
N ASP A 87 -0.33 -8.28 2.59
CA ASP A 87 -0.37 -8.94 3.90
C ASP A 87 -1.37 -10.12 3.90
N SER A 88 -1.27 -11.04 4.87
CA SER A 88 -2.16 -12.20 5.02
C SER A 88 -3.65 -11.83 5.10
N ALA A 89 -3.96 -10.61 5.56
CA ALA A 89 -5.32 -10.08 5.50
C ALA A 89 -5.88 -10.03 4.07
N TYR A 90 -5.01 -9.87 3.07
CA TYR A 90 -5.39 -9.73 1.68
C TYR A 90 -5.50 -11.05 0.91
N SER A 91 -4.88 -12.16 1.36
CA SER A 91 -5.06 -13.46 0.70
C SER A 91 -6.48 -14.00 0.82
N LEU A 92 -7.21 -13.58 1.86
CA LEU A 92 -8.66 -13.84 2.02
C LEU A 92 -9.53 -13.11 0.96
N CYS A 93 -8.93 -12.29 0.10
CA CYS A 93 -9.61 -11.52 -0.95
C CYS A 93 -9.39 -12.06 -2.37
N GLY A 94 -8.82 -13.26 -2.51
CA GLY A 94 -8.97 -14.08 -3.73
C GLY A 94 -7.99 -13.80 -4.88
N GLY A 95 -6.88 -13.07 -4.66
CA GLY A 95 -5.95 -12.81 -5.76
C GLY A 95 -4.51 -12.42 -5.42
N GLY A 96 -4.12 -12.40 -4.14
CA GLY A 96 -2.79 -12.00 -3.71
C GLY A 96 -1.95 -13.18 -3.21
N LEU A 97 -0.64 -13.15 -3.47
CA LEU A 97 0.31 -13.98 -2.71
C LEU A 97 0.40 -13.40 -1.30
N SER A 98 0.35 -14.26 -0.29
CA SER A 98 0.55 -13.89 1.11
C SER A 98 1.55 -14.83 1.79
N PRO A 99 2.15 -14.43 2.92
CA PRO A 99 2.98 -15.34 3.70
C PRO A 99 2.18 -16.58 4.12
N TYR A 100 2.85 -17.72 4.19
CA TYR A 100 2.33 -18.92 4.84
C TYR A 100 2.20 -18.68 6.35
N HIS A 101 1.05 -19.05 6.92
CA HIS A 101 0.85 -18.99 8.36
C HIS A 101 1.34 -20.28 9.01
N PRO A 102 2.07 -20.23 10.14
CA PRO A 102 2.55 -21.43 10.84
C PRO A 102 1.42 -22.40 11.21
N ASP A 103 0.25 -21.85 11.54
CA ASP A 103 -0.91 -22.62 12.01
C ASP A 103 -1.84 -23.11 10.89
N THR A 104 -1.53 -22.84 9.62
CA THR A 104 -2.31 -23.37 8.49
C THR A 104 -1.66 -24.68 8.02
N PRO A 105 -2.37 -25.82 8.09
CA PRO A 105 -1.83 -27.09 7.62
C PRO A 105 -1.58 -27.03 6.10
N HIS A 106 -0.34 -27.28 5.69
CA HIS A 106 0.03 -27.41 4.28
C HIS A 106 0.55 -28.83 4.04
N GLU A 107 -0.35 -29.72 3.60
CA GLU A 107 -0.07 -31.16 3.46
C GLU A 107 0.97 -31.49 2.37
N THR A 108 1.30 -30.53 1.50
CA THR A 108 2.06 -30.75 0.26
C THR A 108 3.37 -29.96 0.16
N LEU A 109 3.68 -29.06 1.10
CA LEU A 109 4.88 -28.22 1.04
C LEU A 109 5.78 -28.43 2.26
N SER A 110 7.08 -28.55 2.03
CA SER A 110 8.03 -28.69 3.14
C SER A 110 8.16 -27.36 3.92
N PRO A 111 8.41 -27.42 5.24
CA PRO A 111 8.63 -26.21 6.06
C PRO A 111 9.74 -25.31 5.51
N ALA A 112 10.79 -25.88 4.93
CA ALA A 112 11.90 -25.13 4.34
C ALA A 112 11.46 -24.28 3.13
N ILE A 113 10.57 -24.81 2.28
CA ILE A 113 10.03 -24.06 1.14
C ILE A 113 9.15 -22.91 1.64
N MET A 114 8.33 -23.14 2.67
CA MET A 114 7.47 -22.11 3.25
C MET A 114 8.28 -20.98 3.90
N ILE A 115 9.34 -21.31 4.63
CA ILE A 115 10.24 -20.33 5.26
C ILE A 115 10.96 -19.51 4.19
N ASN A 116 11.50 -20.15 3.15
CA ASN A 116 12.20 -19.45 2.08
C ASN A 116 11.25 -18.51 1.31
N PHE A 117 10.03 -18.97 1.04
CA PHE A 117 8.98 -18.15 0.45
C PHE A 117 8.65 -16.95 1.35
N ASN A 118 8.37 -17.17 2.63
CA ASN A 118 8.07 -16.10 3.58
C ASN A 118 9.23 -15.10 3.71
N SER A 119 10.47 -15.57 3.73
CA SER A 119 11.65 -14.69 3.77
C SER A 119 11.75 -13.81 2.52
N THR A 120 11.55 -14.40 1.34
CA THR A 120 11.50 -13.68 0.07
C THR A 120 10.42 -12.60 0.14
N ILE A 121 9.23 -12.99 0.54
CA ILE A 121 8.05 -12.14 0.71
C ILE A 121 8.28 -10.98 1.71
N LEU A 122 8.80 -11.25 2.89
CA LEU A 122 9.09 -10.24 3.92
C LEU A 122 10.08 -9.19 3.40
N SER A 123 11.07 -9.62 2.61
CA SER A 123 12.01 -8.70 2.00
C SER A 123 11.30 -7.69 1.07
N HIS A 124 10.23 -8.10 0.39
CA HIS A 124 9.46 -7.21 -0.48
C HIS A 124 8.59 -6.22 0.31
N ARG A 125 8.07 -6.62 1.47
CA ARG A 125 7.27 -5.76 2.37
C ARG A 125 8.01 -4.47 2.77
N ILE A 126 9.33 -4.57 2.94
CA ILE A 126 10.20 -3.43 3.23
C ILE A 126 10.06 -2.31 2.19
N LEU A 127 9.85 -2.63 0.91
CA LEU A 127 9.67 -1.62 -0.15
C LEU A 127 8.42 -0.77 0.11
N ILE A 128 7.30 -1.41 0.41
CA ILE A 128 6.03 -0.73 0.69
C ILE A 128 6.10 0.10 1.97
N GLU A 129 6.67 -0.47 3.03
CA GLU A 129 6.73 0.23 4.31
C GLU A 129 7.60 1.48 4.18
N ASN A 130 8.70 1.37 3.42
CA ASN A 130 9.55 2.49 3.09
C ASN A 130 8.87 3.51 2.17
N SER A 131 8.01 3.10 1.23
CA SER A 131 7.30 4.04 0.33
C SER A 131 6.38 4.96 1.13
N PHE A 132 5.67 4.42 2.12
CA PHE A 132 4.87 5.21 3.06
C PHE A 132 5.70 6.01 4.07
N ALA A 133 6.81 5.46 4.57
CA ALA A 133 7.68 6.17 5.50
C ALA A 133 8.26 7.44 4.86
N TYR A 134 8.59 7.37 3.57
CA TYR A 134 9.10 8.48 2.77
C TYR A 134 8.10 9.64 2.72
N ILE A 135 6.80 9.37 2.53
CA ILE A 135 5.77 10.42 2.58
C ILE A 135 5.80 11.13 3.93
N GLY A 136 5.88 10.37 5.03
CA GLY A 136 5.95 10.94 6.37
C GLY A 136 7.25 11.68 6.69
N GLN A 137 8.33 11.47 5.92
CA GLN A 137 9.61 12.18 6.08
C GLN A 137 9.55 13.56 5.42
N TYR A 138 9.07 13.63 4.18
CA TYR A 138 9.06 14.87 3.39
C TYR A 138 7.81 15.73 3.64
N PHE A 139 6.68 15.08 3.96
CA PHE A 139 5.41 15.75 4.23
C PHE A 139 5.06 15.58 5.71
N SER A 140 5.89 16.12 6.60
CA SER A 140 5.71 16.02 8.06
C SER A 140 4.37 16.59 8.54
N GLN A 141 3.80 17.54 7.79
CA GLN A 141 2.44 18.07 7.97
C GLN A 141 1.37 16.98 7.95
N PHE A 142 1.63 15.85 7.26
CA PHE A 142 0.76 14.68 7.23
C PHE A 142 0.83 13.82 8.50
N LYS A 143 1.97 13.84 9.21
CA LYS A 143 2.08 13.23 10.54
C LYS A 143 1.49 14.13 11.63
N ASN A 144 1.33 15.42 11.33
CA ASN A 144 0.80 16.38 12.27
C ASN A 144 -0.72 16.20 12.38
N THR A 145 -1.13 15.44 13.38
CA THR A 145 -2.54 15.17 13.68
C THR A 145 -3.35 16.46 13.80
N THR A 146 -2.72 17.53 14.31
CA THR A 146 -3.32 18.86 14.55
C THR A 146 -3.82 19.58 13.29
N VAL A 147 -3.39 19.16 12.10
CA VAL A 147 -3.81 19.77 10.81
C VAL A 147 -4.88 18.93 10.11
N GLN A 148 -5.06 17.68 10.53
CA GLN A 148 -5.97 16.71 9.92
C GLN A 148 -7.34 16.78 10.61
N HIS A 149 -8.06 17.87 10.35
CA HIS A 149 -9.47 18.02 10.72
C HIS A 149 -10.32 17.44 9.60
N ILE A 150 -10.87 16.24 9.80
CA ILE A 150 -11.75 15.57 8.81
C ILE A 150 -12.92 16.47 8.39
N SER A 151 -13.34 17.42 9.24
CA SER A 151 -14.41 18.39 8.96
C SER A 151 -13.96 19.69 8.24
N GLN A 152 -12.66 19.98 8.15
CA GLN A 152 -12.15 21.25 7.59
C GLN A 152 -11.19 21.06 6.41
N THR A 153 -10.52 19.91 6.35
CA THR A 153 -9.56 19.55 5.30
C THR A 153 -9.91 18.15 4.82
N ASP A 154 -9.97 17.93 3.50
CA ASP A 154 -10.11 16.58 2.95
C ASP A 154 -8.75 15.85 3.03
N PRO A 155 -8.59 14.88 3.94
CA PRO A 155 -7.32 14.18 4.10
C PRO A 155 -6.94 13.34 2.87
N HIS A 156 -7.92 12.93 2.06
CA HIS A 156 -7.69 12.21 0.82
C HIS A 156 -6.97 13.08 -0.20
N ILE A 157 -7.41 14.34 -0.37
CA ILE A 157 -6.76 15.30 -1.28
C ILE A 157 -5.32 15.54 -0.84
N ILE A 158 -5.10 15.82 0.46
CA ILE A 158 -3.76 16.07 0.99
C ILE A 158 -2.85 14.86 0.75
N PHE A 159 -3.32 13.65 1.05
CA PHE A 159 -2.49 12.46 0.86
C PHE A 159 -2.22 12.16 -0.61
N THR A 160 -3.20 12.38 -1.48
CA THR A 160 -3.03 12.22 -2.94
C THR A 160 -1.97 13.16 -3.49
N VAL A 161 -1.99 14.44 -3.10
CA VAL A 161 -0.95 15.41 -3.48
C VAL A 161 0.41 14.97 -2.94
N CYS A 162 0.49 14.51 -1.69
CA CYS A 162 1.74 14.00 -1.12
C CYS A 162 2.29 12.79 -1.91
N VAL A 163 1.41 11.88 -2.35
CA VAL A 163 1.79 10.73 -3.19
C VAL A 163 2.30 11.20 -4.54
N LEU A 164 1.63 12.13 -5.21
CA LEU A 164 2.07 12.69 -6.49
C LEU A 164 3.46 13.34 -6.39
N LEU A 165 3.67 14.18 -5.38
CA LEU A 165 4.95 14.84 -5.14
C LEU A 165 6.03 13.83 -4.77
N ARG A 166 5.70 12.84 -3.94
CA ARG A 166 6.63 11.76 -3.57
C ARG A 166 7.07 10.94 -4.78
N ASN A 167 6.14 10.60 -5.66
CA ASN A 167 6.43 9.90 -6.90
C ASN A 167 7.34 10.74 -7.81
N SER A 168 7.07 12.04 -7.91
CA SER A 168 7.95 12.98 -8.64
C SER A 168 9.37 13.02 -8.06
N LEU A 169 9.51 13.02 -6.72
CA LEU A 169 10.81 12.96 -6.05
C LEU A 169 11.55 11.63 -6.30
N VAL A 170 10.84 10.51 -6.37
CA VAL A 170 11.44 9.22 -6.72
C VAL A 170 11.91 9.18 -8.17
N ILE A 171 11.17 9.78 -9.09
CA ILE A 171 11.59 9.91 -10.49
C ILE A 171 12.86 10.77 -10.59
N LEU A 172 12.85 11.95 -9.96
CA LEU A 172 13.94 12.92 -10.06
C LEU A 172 15.25 12.46 -9.39
N ASN A 173 15.14 11.87 -8.21
CA ASN A 173 16.31 11.49 -7.41
C ASN A 173 16.71 10.02 -7.62
N GLY A 174 15.87 9.25 -8.32
CA GLY A 174 15.90 7.80 -8.30
C GLY A 174 15.53 7.24 -6.90
N TRP A 175 15.35 5.92 -6.84
CA TRP A 175 15.27 5.22 -5.57
C TRP A 175 16.19 4.00 -5.55
N LYS A 176 17.40 4.22 -5.00
CA LYS A 176 18.47 3.22 -4.97
C LYS A 176 18.04 1.87 -4.40
N TYR A 177 17.24 1.85 -3.33
CA TYR A 177 16.76 0.59 -2.74
C TYR A 177 15.93 -0.24 -3.72
N ALA A 178 14.99 0.39 -4.44
CA ALA A 178 14.15 -0.28 -5.42
C ALA A 178 15.00 -0.77 -6.62
N TYR A 179 15.89 0.09 -7.11
CA TYR A 179 16.77 -0.22 -8.23
C TYR A 179 17.74 -1.37 -7.92
N ASP A 180 18.47 -1.31 -6.80
CA ASP A 180 19.43 -2.36 -6.42
C ASP A 180 18.76 -3.72 -6.24
N LYS A 181 17.48 -3.73 -5.83
CA LYS A 181 16.73 -4.95 -5.53
C LYS A 181 16.02 -5.55 -6.72
N TYR A 182 15.42 -4.73 -7.57
CA TYR A 182 14.56 -5.18 -8.66
C TYR A 182 15.14 -4.88 -10.05
N ASN A 183 16.19 -4.06 -10.12
CA ASN A 183 16.78 -3.57 -11.36
C ASN A 183 15.74 -2.90 -12.27
N VAL A 184 14.82 -2.13 -11.67
CA VAL A 184 13.76 -1.38 -12.35
C VAL A 184 13.95 0.11 -12.05
N SER A 185 13.97 0.93 -13.10
CA SER A 185 13.98 2.39 -12.98
C SER A 185 12.56 2.94 -13.07
N PRO A 186 12.24 4.03 -12.36
CA PRO A 186 10.96 4.71 -12.51
C PRO A 186 10.85 5.34 -13.92
N PRO A 187 9.62 5.67 -14.37
CA PRO A 187 9.42 6.40 -15.62
C PRO A 187 9.99 7.83 -15.55
N SER A 188 10.07 8.52 -16.68
CA SER A 188 10.27 9.96 -16.70
C SER A 188 9.07 10.73 -16.12
N LEU A 189 9.26 12.01 -15.76
CA LEU A 189 8.15 12.84 -15.28
C LEU A 189 7.07 13.01 -16.35
N ASP A 190 7.45 13.16 -17.61
CA ASP A 190 6.52 13.32 -18.72
C ASP A 190 5.65 12.06 -18.89
N GLU A 191 6.27 10.88 -18.90
CA GLU A 191 5.54 9.61 -18.96
C GLU A 191 4.60 9.43 -17.76
N TYR A 192 5.04 9.84 -16.57
CA TYR A 192 4.26 9.72 -15.35
C TYR A 192 2.99 10.58 -15.39
N PHE A 193 3.10 11.86 -15.79
CA PHE A 193 1.95 12.77 -15.82
C PHE A 193 1.04 12.62 -17.05
N ILE A 194 1.50 11.97 -18.12
CA ILE A 194 0.68 11.65 -19.30
C ILE A 194 -0.19 10.40 -19.04
N GLN A 195 0.27 9.49 -18.17
CA GLN A 195 -0.42 8.23 -17.86
C GLN A 195 -1.27 8.28 -16.57
N SER A 196 -1.11 9.31 -15.74
CA SER A 196 -1.85 9.52 -14.47
C SER A 196 -3.20 10.19 -14.67
#